data_AF-V6KP49-F1
#
_entry.id   AF-V6KP49-F1
#
_cell.length_a   1.000
_cell.length_b   1.000
_cell.length_c   1.000
_cell.angle_alpha   90.00
_cell.angle_beta   90.00
_cell.angle_gamma   90.00
#
_symmetry.space_group_name_H-M   'P 1'
#
loop_
_entity.id
_entity.type
_entity.pdbx_description
1 polymer ?
#
loop_
_entity_poly.entity_id
_entity_poly.type
_entity_poly.pdbx_seq_one_letter_code
_entity_poly.pdbx_strand_id
1 'polypeptide(L)'
;MSAEATRTGEEWYEGGLRKVARVVLLDPEDRILLLHGHEPDDPADDWWFTPGGGLEGAETREEAALRELAEETGITDVVLGPVLWRRMCSFPFAGRRWDQDEWYYLARTTQTATEATGLTELERRSVAGARWWTCQELTRAHETVYPTRLAELLRTLLDEGPPASPVTLDAEIV
;
A
#
# COMPACT_ATOMS: atom_id res chain seq x y z
N MET A 1 -37.20 8.39 -22.01
CA MET A 1 -36.45 9.66 -21.91
C MET A 1 -36.47 10.01 -20.44
N SER A 2 -35.45 9.60 -19.67
CA SER A 2 -34.22 10.38 -19.39
C SER A 2 -34.58 11.63 -18.58
N ALA A 3 -33.95 12.01 -17.47
CA ALA A 3 -32.91 11.52 -16.56
C ALA A 3 -33.25 12.22 -15.20
N GLU A 4 -32.68 11.99 -14.03
CA GLU A 4 -31.28 12.01 -13.64
C GLU A 4 -31.23 11.46 -12.20
N ALA A 5 -30.44 10.42 -11.98
CA ALA A 5 -30.06 9.98 -10.66
C ALA A 5 -28.87 10.83 -10.23
N THR A 6 -29.09 11.78 -9.31
CA THR A 6 -28.02 12.52 -8.65
C THR A 6 -27.30 11.57 -7.71
N ARG A 7 -26.17 11.02 -8.17
CA ARG A 7 -25.27 10.18 -7.38
C ARG A 7 -24.33 11.12 -6.63
N THR A 8 -24.74 11.57 -5.45
CA THR A 8 -23.86 12.28 -4.51
C THR A 8 -22.92 11.26 -3.87
N GLY A 9 -21.71 11.15 -4.41
CA GLY A 9 -20.59 10.50 -3.76
C GLY A 9 -20.06 11.42 -2.66
N GLU A 10 -20.72 11.42 -1.51
CA GLU A 10 -20.15 11.94 -0.27
C GLU A 10 -19.64 10.72 0.51
N GLU A 11 -18.35 10.42 0.40
CA GLU A 11 -17.70 9.39 1.20
C GLU A 11 -17.51 9.90 2.63
N TRP A 12 -18.56 9.78 3.44
CA TRP A 12 -18.51 10.01 4.87
C TRP A 12 -17.75 8.85 5.55
N TYR A 13 -16.47 9.05 5.89
CA TYR A 13 -15.77 8.19 6.84
C TYR A 13 -15.77 8.85 8.23
N GLU A 14 -16.70 8.45 9.09
CA GLU A 14 -16.64 8.70 10.54
C GLU A 14 -15.66 7.71 11.18
N GLY A 15 -14.38 8.08 11.28
CA GLY A 15 -13.40 7.65 12.30
C GLY A 15 -13.39 6.19 12.79
N GLY A 16 -13.64 5.21 11.93
CA GLY A 16 -13.63 3.78 12.27
C GLY A 16 -12.35 3.09 11.80
N LEU A 17 -12.01 1.97 12.46
CA LEU A 17 -10.87 1.13 12.08
C LEU A 17 -11.04 0.59 10.66
N ARG A 18 -10.17 1.01 9.75
CA ARG A 18 -10.17 0.53 8.36
C ARG A 18 -9.45 -0.80 8.26
N LYS A 19 -10.07 -1.78 7.62
CA LYS A 19 -9.39 -3.00 7.19
C LYS A 19 -8.63 -2.69 5.90
N VAL A 20 -7.33 -2.92 5.90
CA VAL A 20 -6.45 -2.55 4.79
C VAL A 20 -5.65 -3.76 4.35
N ALA A 21 -5.46 -3.88 3.04
CA ALA A 21 -4.58 -4.86 2.43
C ALA A 21 -3.42 -4.12 1.77
N ARG A 22 -2.20 -4.56 2.07
CA ARG A 22 -0.95 -3.99 1.56
C ARG A 22 -0.19 -5.06 0.78
N VAL A 23 0.54 -4.66 -0.25
CA VAL A 23 1.23 -5.60 -1.12
C VAL A 23 2.74 -5.39 -1.07
N VAL A 24 3.45 -6.43 -0.60
CA VAL A 24 4.90 -6.58 -0.75
C VAL A 24 5.13 -7.25 -2.11
N LEU A 25 5.11 -6.44 -3.18
CA LEU A 25 5.27 -6.93 -4.54
C LEU A 25 6.75 -7.01 -4.90
N LEU A 26 7.21 -8.21 -5.25
CA LEU A 26 8.57 -8.48 -5.70
C LEU A 26 8.62 -8.82 -7.18
N ASP A 27 9.60 -8.26 -7.88
CA ASP A 27 9.93 -8.62 -9.26
C ASP A 27 10.91 -9.82 -9.32
N PRO A 28 11.34 -10.27 -10.52
CA PRO A 28 12.30 -11.39 -10.65
C PRO A 28 13.69 -11.10 -10.06
N GLU A 29 14.02 -9.83 -9.83
CA GLU A 29 15.29 -9.37 -9.26
C GLU A 29 15.19 -9.07 -7.76
N ASP A 30 14.10 -9.50 -7.11
CA ASP A 30 13.82 -9.30 -5.68
C ASP A 30 13.79 -7.80 -5.28
N ARG A 31 13.43 -6.92 -6.21
CA ARG A 31 13.13 -5.52 -5.91
C ARG A 31 11.70 -5.40 -5.45
N ILE A 32 11.45 -4.56 -4.45
CA ILE A 32 10.11 -4.23 -3.96
C ILE A 32 9.57 -2.99 -4.66
N LEU A 33 8.30 -3.02 -5.09
CA LEU A 33 7.62 -1.83 -5.59
C LEU A 33 7.10 -0.98 -4.43
N LEU A 34 7.44 0.31 -4.43
CA LEU A 34 6.90 1.31 -3.51
C LEU A 34 6.31 2.49 -4.27
N LEU A 35 5.30 3.11 -3.67
CA LEU A 35 4.67 4.35 -4.11
C LEU A 35 5.25 5.52 -3.30
N HIS A 36 5.42 6.67 -3.96
CA HIS A 36 5.87 7.91 -3.33
C HIS A 36 4.65 8.78 -3.04
N GLY A 37 4.35 8.95 -1.76
CA GLY A 37 3.27 9.78 -1.27
C GLY A 37 3.77 11.07 -0.64
N HIS A 38 2.89 12.04 -0.52
CA HIS A 38 3.10 13.25 0.26
C HIS A 38 1.77 13.78 0.81
N GLU A 39 1.84 14.66 1.82
CA GLU A 39 0.64 15.33 2.30
C GLU A 39 0.06 16.24 1.19
N PRO A 40 -1.25 16.19 0.89
CA PRO A 40 -1.82 16.97 -0.20
C PRO A 40 -1.58 18.49 -0.09
N ASP A 41 -1.55 18.99 1.15
CA ASP A 41 -1.38 20.41 1.46
C ASP A 41 0.09 20.80 1.73
N ASP A 42 1.00 19.82 1.87
CA ASP A 42 2.44 20.04 2.06
C ASP A 42 3.28 18.96 1.34
N PRO A 43 3.61 19.14 0.05
CA PRO A 43 4.41 18.17 -0.71
C PRO A 43 5.84 17.95 -0.20
N ALA A 44 6.32 18.74 0.76
CA ALA A 44 7.63 18.52 1.39
C ALA A 44 7.56 17.49 2.53
N ASP A 45 6.36 17.18 3.03
CA ASP A 45 6.10 16.06 3.93
C ASP A 45 5.80 14.82 3.08
N ASP A 46 6.83 14.06 2.74
CA ASP A 46 6.77 12.96 1.79
C ASP A 46 7.32 11.63 2.36
N TRP A 47 6.85 10.52 1.80
CA TRP A 47 7.23 9.17 2.24
C TRP A 47 7.01 8.12 1.16
N TRP A 48 7.68 6.98 1.29
CA TRP A 48 7.45 5.79 0.48
C TRP A 48 6.64 4.75 1.24
N PHE A 49 5.75 4.05 0.53
CA PHE A 49 4.91 3.02 1.11
C PHE A 49 4.55 1.94 0.08
N THR A 50 4.12 0.76 0.56
CA THR A 50 3.66 -0.33 -0.32
C THR A 50 2.31 -0.01 -0.97
N PRO A 51 2.07 -0.42 -2.22
CA PRO A 51 0.72 -0.39 -2.81
C PRO A 51 -0.31 -1.07 -1.93
N GLY A 52 -1.57 -0.65 -2.04
CA GLY A 52 -2.71 -1.24 -1.37
C GLY A 52 -3.55 -0.24 -0.58
N GLY A 53 -4.80 -0.61 -0.35
CA GLY A 53 -5.81 0.27 0.22
C GLY A 53 -6.86 -0.46 1.05
N GLY A 54 -7.96 0.25 1.31
CA GLY A 54 -9.01 -0.20 2.22
C GLY A 54 -9.99 -1.15 1.55
N LEU A 55 -10.59 -2.03 2.35
CA LEU A 55 -11.66 -2.89 1.85
C LEU A 55 -12.88 -2.07 1.43
N GLU A 56 -13.44 -2.43 0.27
CA GLU A 56 -14.69 -1.90 -0.27
C GLU A 56 -15.81 -2.93 -0.23
N GLY A 57 -16.96 -2.52 0.31
CA GLY A 57 -18.15 -3.37 0.35
C GLY A 57 -17.93 -4.70 1.11
N ALA A 58 -17.98 -5.81 0.37
CA ALA A 58 -17.89 -7.16 0.90
C ALA A 58 -16.63 -7.91 0.45
N GLU A 59 -15.67 -7.21 -0.16
CA GLU A 59 -14.45 -7.85 -0.66
C GLU A 59 -13.58 -8.41 0.48
N THR A 60 -12.85 -9.46 0.15
CA THR A 60 -11.78 -10.02 0.97
C THR A 60 -10.53 -9.14 0.90
N ARG A 61 -9.59 -9.35 1.82
CA ARG A 61 -8.32 -8.61 1.79
C ARG A 61 -7.47 -8.98 0.59
N GLU A 62 -7.57 -10.21 0.13
CA GLU A 62 -6.92 -10.70 -1.08
C GLU A 62 -7.48 -9.99 -2.32
N GLU A 63 -8.80 -9.83 -2.42
CA GLU A 63 -9.45 -9.09 -3.50
C GLU A 63 -9.06 -7.60 -3.46
N ALA A 64 -9.08 -6.98 -2.28
CA ALA A 64 -8.63 -5.60 -2.09
C ALA A 64 -7.16 -5.41 -2.52
N ALA A 65 -6.26 -6.31 -2.10
CA ALA A 65 -4.84 -6.26 -2.47
C ALA A 65 -4.63 -6.26 -3.99
N LEU A 66 -5.35 -7.12 -4.71
CA LEU A 66 -5.23 -7.24 -6.17
C LEU A 66 -5.87 -6.06 -6.90
N ARG A 67 -7.04 -5.60 -6.44
CA ARG A 67 -7.74 -4.43 -7.01
C ARG A 67 -6.86 -3.19 -6.89
N GLU A 68 -6.43 -2.87 -5.68
CA GLU A 68 -5.62 -1.68 -5.38
C GLU A 68 -4.30 -1.70 -6.14
N LEU A 69 -3.62 -2.85 -6.19
CA LEU A 69 -2.40 -2.97 -6.96
C LEU A 69 -2.63 -2.68 -8.45
N ALA A 70 -3.71 -3.18 -9.03
CA ALA A 70 -4.06 -2.91 -10.42
C ALA A 70 -4.42 -1.43 -10.64
N GLU A 71 -5.18 -0.82 -9.74
CA GLU A 71 -5.62 0.58 -9.83
C GLU A 71 -4.43 1.55 -9.69
N GLU A 72 -3.59 1.34 -8.69
CA GLU A 72 -2.46 2.23 -8.34
C GLU A 72 -1.26 2.06 -9.28
N THR A 73 -1.08 0.89 -9.89
CA THR A 73 0.16 0.56 -10.61
C THR A 73 -0.04 0.00 -12.02
N GLY A 74 -1.25 -0.42 -12.38
CA GLY A 74 -1.55 -1.10 -13.64
C GLY A 74 -1.03 -2.55 -13.70
N ILE A 75 -0.45 -3.07 -12.61
CA ILE A 75 0.10 -4.43 -12.55
C ILE A 75 -1.03 -5.42 -12.25
N THR A 76 -1.24 -6.37 -13.16
CA THR A 76 -2.30 -7.38 -13.06
C THR A 76 -1.80 -8.82 -13.19
N ASP A 77 -0.64 -9.03 -13.80
CA ASP A 77 0.00 -10.36 -13.84
C ASP A 77 0.74 -10.64 -12.53
N VAL A 78 0.01 -11.14 -11.54
CA VAL A 78 0.48 -11.27 -10.16
C VAL A 78 0.16 -12.65 -9.59
N VAL A 79 1.15 -13.26 -8.94
CA VAL A 79 0.96 -14.43 -8.08
C VAL A 79 0.91 -13.95 -6.63
N LEU A 80 -0.29 -13.96 -6.06
CA LEU A 80 -0.49 -13.62 -4.65
C LEU A 80 -0.05 -14.79 -3.76
N GLY A 81 0.79 -14.46 -2.78
CA GLY A 81 1.33 -15.37 -1.78
C GLY A 81 0.65 -15.22 -0.41
N PRO A 82 1.29 -15.73 0.65
CA PRO A 82 0.74 -15.68 2.00
C PRO A 82 0.78 -14.26 2.59
N VAL A 83 0.02 -14.06 3.66
CA VAL A 83 0.16 -12.90 4.53
C VAL A 83 1.50 -12.99 5.28
N LEU A 84 2.34 -12.00 5.10
CA LEU A 84 3.62 -11.85 5.78
C LEU A 84 3.44 -11.24 7.16
N TRP A 85 2.76 -10.10 7.20
CA TRP A 85 2.73 -9.23 8.37
C TRP A 85 1.35 -8.66 8.64
N ARG A 86 1.10 -8.33 9.90
CA ARG A 86 -0.09 -7.58 10.34
C ARG A 86 0.34 -6.40 11.18
N ARG A 87 -0.27 -5.23 10.96
CA ARG A 87 0.07 -4.00 11.69
C ARG A 87 -1.19 -3.21 12.02
N MET A 88 -1.23 -2.67 13.23
CA MET A 88 -2.15 -1.60 13.57
C MET A 88 -1.41 -0.27 13.43
N CYS A 89 -1.96 0.69 12.68
CA CYS A 89 -1.36 2.01 12.56
C CYS A 89 -2.40 3.11 12.74
N SER A 90 -1.94 4.27 13.22
CA SER A 90 -2.76 5.48 13.32
C SER A 90 -1.93 6.68 12.93
N PHE A 91 -2.38 7.46 11.94
CA PHE A 91 -1.60 8.61 11.44
C PHE A 91 -2.50 9.74 10.92
N PRO A 92 -2.07 11.01 11.01
CA PRO A 92 -2.73 12.12 10.32
C PRO A 92 -2.40 12.08 8.83
N PHE A 93 -3.41 12.27 7.98
CA PHE A 93 -3.24 12.43 6.54
C PHE A 93 -4.49 13.08 5.94
N ALA A 94 -4.31 14.03 5.02
CA ALA A 94 -5.39 14.81 4.40
C ALA A 94 -6.32 15.49 5.42
N GLY A 95 -5.74 16.11 6.45
CA GLY A 95 -6.48 16.85 7.48
C GLY A 95 -7.31 16.01 8.46
N ARG A 96 -7.18 14.67 8.45
CA ARG A 96 -7.88 13.75 9.36
C ARG A 96 -6.96 12.67 9.90
N ARG A 97 -7.39 11.99 10.97
CA ARG A 97 -6.69 10.80 11.49
C ARG A 97 -7.25 9.54 10.83
N TRP A 98 -6.34 8.63 10.46
CA TRP A 98 -6.64 7.33 9.87
C TRP A 98 -6.19 6.24 10.82
N ASP A 99 -7.09 5.34 11.20
CA ASP A 99 -6.80 4.14 11.97
C ASP A 99 -6.94 2.91 11.06
N GLN A 100 -5.90 2.09 10.97
CA GLN A 100 -5.85 0.95 10.03
C GLN A 100 -5.41 -0.36 10.70
N ASP A 101 -6.09 -1.45 10.32
CA ASP A 101 -5.73 -2.86 10.53
C ASP A 101 -5.20 -3.41 9.19
N GLU A 102 -3.89 -3.26 9.01
CA GLU A 102 -3.17 -3.54 7.78
C GLU A 102 -2.66 -4.98 7.74
N TRP A 103 -2.89 -5.65 6.62
CA TRP A 103 -2.37 -6.99 6.34
C TRP A 103 -1.49 -6.93 5.10
N TYR A 104 -0.23 -7.34 5.24
CA TYR A 104 0.77 -7.30 4.17
C TYR A 104 0.85 -8.66 3.49
N TYR A 105 0.47 -8.73 2.22
CA TYR A 105 0.56 -9.93 1.38
C TYR A 105 1.86 -9.92 0.59
N LEU A 106 2.53 -11.07 0.53
CA LEU A 106 3.58 -11.29 -0.46
C LEU A 106 2.93 -11.39 -1.84
N ALA A 107 3.53 -10.77 -2.85
CA ALA A 107 3.16 -10.97 -4.24
C ALA A 107 4.41 -11.04 -5.11
N ARG A 108 4.31 -11.78 -6.22
CA ARG A 108 5.37 -11.87 -7.24
C ARG A 108 4.80 -11.51 -8.61
N THR A 109 5.58 -10.79 -9.42
CA THR A 109 5.20 -10.44 -10.80
C THR A 109 6.39 -10.51 -11.74
N THR A 110 6.13 -10.62 -13.04
CA THR A 110 7.11 -10.35 -14.10
C THR A 110 6.86 -9.02 -14.82
N GLN A 111 5.72 -8.36 -14.54
CA GLN A 111 5.35 -7.06 -15.08
C GLN A 111 5.95 -5.95 -14.22
N THR A 112 6.98 -5.27 -14.74
CA THR A 112 7.68 -4.20 -14.01
C THR A 112 7.31 -2.79 -14.47
N ALA A 113 6.69 -2.66 -15.64
CA ALA A 113 6.16 -1.39 -16.10
C ALA A 113 4.93 -1.00 -15.28
N THR A 114 4.95 0.20 -14.72
CA THR A 114 3.88 0.75 -13.88
C THR A 114 3.19 1.90 -14.59
N GLU A 115 1.86 1.84 -14.64
CA GLU A 115 1.00 2.93 -15.12
C GLU A 115 -0.25 2.95 -14.24
N ALA A 116 -0.40 3.97 -13.42
CA ALA A 116 -1.57 4.10 -12.55
C ALA A 116 -2.83 4.34 -13.41
N THR A 117 -3.87 3.54 -13.20
CA THR A 117 -5.08 3.56 -14.07
C THR A 117 -6.37 3.89 -13.32
N GLY A 118 -6.37 3.77 -11.99
CA GLY A 118 -7.59 3.80 -11.18
C GLY A 118 -7.51 4.66 -9.93
N LEU A 119 -6.52 5.57 -9.82
CA LEU A 119 -6.30 6.36 -8.60
C LEU A 119 -7.58 7.07 -8.14
N THR A 120 -7.79 7.09 -6.82
CA THR A 120 -8.82 7.94 -6.21
C THR A 120 -8.47 9.42 -6.38
N GLU A 121 -9.43 10.30 -6.09
CA GLU A 121 -9.15 11.74 -6.13
C GLU A 121 -8.12 12.17 -5.08
N LEU A 122 -8.08 11.47 -3.94
CA LEU A 122 -7.09 11.76 -2.91
C LEU A 122 -5.69 11.31 -3.36
N GLU A 123 -5.56 10.10 -3.89
CA GLU A 123 -4.28 9.60 -4.42
C GLU A 123 -3.74 10.45 -5.57
N ARG A 124 -4.60 10.90 -6.50
CA ARG A 124 -4.16 11.80 -7.57
C ARG A 124 -3.51 13.09 -7.07
N ARG A 125 -3.86 13.55 -5.88
CA ARG A 125 -3.29 14.75 -5.26
C ARG A 125 -2.12 14.47 -4.32
N SER A 126 -1.83 13.22 -4.02
CA SER A 126 -0.87 12.83 -2.96
C SER A 126 0.14 11.77 -3.38
N VAL A 127 -0.03 11.10 -4.52
CA VAL A 127 0.90 10.10 -5.04
C VAL A 127 1.65 10.68 -6.23
N ALA A 128 2.97 10.83 -6.08
CA ALA A 128 3.85 11.44 -7.07
C ALA A 128 4.47 10.42 -8.03
N GLY A 129 4.49 9.14 -7.68
CA GLY A 129 5.01 8.10 -8.57
C GLY A 129 5.26 6.76 -7.87
N ALA A 130 5.93 5.86 -8.59
CA ALA A 130 6.29 4.54 -8.13
C ALA A 130 7.74 4.20 -8.50
N ARG A 131 8.39 3.37 -7.69
CA ARG A 131 9.77 2.93 -7.93
C ARG A 131 9.98 1.52 -7.39
N TRP A 132 10.76 0.73 -8.14
CA TRP A 132 11.33 -0.53 -7.69
C TRP A 132 12.60 -0.27 -6.88
N TRP A 133 12.65 -0.79 -5.66
CA TRP A 133 13.75 -0.64 -4.72
C TRP A 133 14.40 -1.99 -4.41
N THR A 134 15.72 -2.05 -4.46
CA THR A 134 16.46 -3.16 -3.85
C THR A 134 16.46 -3.02 -2.32
N CYS A 135 16.58 -4.14 -1.61
CA CYS A 135 16.80 -4.12 -0.15
C CYS A 135 18.03 -3.27 0.24
N GLN A 136 19.07 -3.27 -0.60
CA GLN A 136 20.28 -2.49 -0.36
C GLN A 136 20.05 -0.97 -0.48
N GLU A 137 19.25 -0.53 -1.47
CA GLU A 137 18.86 0.88 -1.59
C GLU A 137 18.02 1.31 -0.38
N LEU A 138 17.04 0.52 0.05
CA LEU A 138 16.23 0.85 1.22
C LEU A 138 17.06 0.96 2.50
N THR A 139 18.06 0.11 2.69
CA THR A 139 18.95 0.16 3.86
C THR A 139 19.79 1.43 3.90
N ARG A 140 20.04 2.06 2.74
CA ARG A 140 20.85 3.29 2.60
C ARG A 140 20.01 4.55 2.40
N ALA A 141 18.69 4.39 2.22
CA ALA A 141 17.78 5.49 2.02
C ALA A 141 17.80 6.43 3.23
N HIS A 142 17.72 7.72 2.95
CA HIS A 142 17.49 8.75 3.96
C HIS A 142 16.04 9.23 3.94
N GLU A 143 15.30 8.84 2.90
CA GLU A 143 13.88 9.06 2.72
C GLU A 143 13.05 8.30 3.77
N THR A 144 11.91 8.86 4.14
CA THR A 144 10.94 8.19 5.02
C THR A 144 10.32 7.02 4.27
N VAL A 145 10.34 5.82 4.86
CA VAL A 145 9.72 4.62 4.30
C VAL A 145 8.86 3.97 5.37
N TYR A 146 7.60 3.66 5.02
CA TYR A 146 6.68 2.93 5.89
C TYR A 146 6.39 1.52 5.35
N PRO A 147 6.35 0.50 6.23
CA PRO A 147 6.69 0.55 7.66
C PRO A 147 8.16 0.94 7.92
N THR A 148 8.46 1.62 9.03
CA THR A 148 9.83 2.11 9.34
C THR A 148 10.90 1.01 9.33
N ARG A 149 10.51 -0.23 9.62
CA ARG A 149 11.39 -1.41 9.60
C ARG A 149 11.36 -2.18 8.27
N LEU A 150 10.80 -1.61 7.19
CA LEU A 150 10.61 -2.31 5.93
C LEU A 150 11.91 -2.90 5.36
N ALA A 151 13.02 -2.17 5.44
CA ALA A 151 14.32 -2.66 4.96
C ALA A 151 14.76 -3.95 5.69
N GLU A 152 14.61 -3.98 7.02
CA GLU A 152 14.94 -5.16 7.83
C GLU A 152 14.00 -6.33 7.54
N LEU A 153 12.70 -6.05 7.46
CA LEU A 153 11.67 -7.04 7.19
C LEU A 153 11.84 -7.67 5.80
N LEU A 154 12.15 -6.85 4.80
CA LEU A 154 12.44 -7.30 3.44
C LEU A 154 13.70 -8.17 3.42
N ARG A 155 14.77 -7.77 4.11
CA ARG A 155 15.99 -8.59 4.19
C ARG A 155 15.70 -9.97 4.75
N THR A 156 15.00 -10.06 5.89
CA THR A 156 14.61 -11.34 6.49
C THR A 156 13.75 -12.16 5.55
N LEU A 157 12.78 -11.54 4.86
CA LEU A 157 11.95 -12.23 3.87
C LEU A 157 12.78 -12.83 2.73
N LEU A 158 13.79 -12.11 2.22
CA LEU A 158 14.64 -12.58 1.13
C LEU A 158 15.62 -13.67 1.58
N ASP A 159 16.16 -13.57 2.80
CA ASP A 159 17.12 -14.52 3.34
C ASP A 159 16.47 -15.83 3.84
N GLU A 160 15.30 -15.72 4.48
CA GLU A 160 14.65 -16.83 5.19
C GLU A 160 13.36 -17.32 4.51
N GLY A 161 12.81 -16.54 3.58
CA GLY A 161 11.52 -16.79 2.95
C GLY A 161 10.33 -16.25 3.77
N PRO A 162 9.08 -16.46 3.29
CA PRO A 162 7.89 -16.03 4.00
C PRO A 162 7.75 -16.78 5.34
N PRO A 163 7.30 -16.11 6.42
CA PRO A 163 7.14 -16.75 7.72
C PRO A 163 6.05 -17.83 7.69
N ALA A 164 6.18 -18.86 8.53
CA ALA A 164 5.20 -19.94 8.62
C ALA A 164 3.81 -19.48 9.09
N SER A 165 3.75 -18.35 9.79
CA SER A 165 2.52 -17.67 10.20
C SER A 165 2.73 -16.15 10.16
N PRO A 166 1.68 -15.33 9.94
CA PRO A 166 1.83 -13.88 9.88
C PRO A 166 2.45 -13.32 11.16
N VAL A 167 3.44 -12.43 11.00
CA VAL A 167 4.09 -11.75 12.12
C VAL A 167 3.34 -10.46 12.44
N THR A 168 3.00 -10.25 13.71
CA THR A 168 2.46 -8.96 14.16
C THR A 168 3.60 -7.96 14.33
N LEU A 169 3.53 -6.86 13.60
CA LEU A 169 4.46 -5.73 13.73
C LEU A 169 4.00 -4.81 14.85
N ASP A 170 4.94 -4.09 15.45
CA ASP A 170 4.63 -3.06 16.44
C ASP A 170 3.71 -1.99 15.82
N ALA A 171 2.85 -1.42 16.66
CA ALA A 171 1.95 -0.37 16.22
C ALA A 171 2.76 0.89 15.89
N GLU A 172 2.44 1.50 14.75
CA GLU A 172 3.06 2.75 14.31
C GLU A 172 2.01 3.86 14.42
N ILE A 173 2.15 4.67 15.47
CA ILE A 173 1.24 5.77 15.80
C ILE A 173 2.02 7.08 15.63
N VAL A 174 1.57 7.90 14.69
CA VAL A 174 2.13 9.23 14.39
C VAL A 174 1.15 10.33 14.82
#